data_AF-A0AAJ1EP86-F1
#
_entry.id   AF-A0AAJ1EP86-F1
#
_cell.length_a   1.000
_cell.length_b   1.000
_cell.length_c   1.000
_cell.angle_alpha   90.00
_cell.angle_beta   90.00
_cell.angle_gamma   90.00
#
_symmetry.space_group_name_H-M   'P 1'
#
loop_
_entity.id
_entity.type
_entity.pdbx_description
1 polymer ?
#
loop_
_entity_poly.entity_id
_entity_poly.type
_entity_poly.pdbx_seq_one_letter_code
_entity_poly.pdbx_strand_id
1 'polypeptide(L)'
;MAKINDVQVIEKNTGEKIQWEQDGYRLSFDDDALSVKVTKYQGDEARTLDVCMDRGGDLMLGTQPGGRYVAQIEIPAATYTETPIEPQEGADESGDTNRQTVERTKNPLDMAEVKLILWSIE
;
A
#
# COMPACT_ATOMS: atom_id res chain seq x y z
N MET A 1 11.51 -6.40 16.76
CA MET A 1 10.70 -5.38 16.06
C MET A 1 10.75 -5.74 14.59
N ALA A 2 9.60 -6.01 13.94
CA ALA A 2 9.58 -6.32 12.52
C ALA A 2 10.24 -5.16 11.76
N LYS A 3 11.30 -5.46 11.00
CA LYS A 3 11.94 -4.46 10.15
C LYS A 3 10.90 -4.07 9.10
N ILE A 4 10.43 -2.84 9.16
CA ILE A 4 9.62 -2.28 8.09
C ILE A 4 10.62 -1.91 7.01
N ASN A 5 10.46 -2.48 5.81
CA ASN A 5 11.32 -2.16 4.69
C ASN A 5 11.07 -0.71 4.23
N ASP A 6 12.01 -0.16 3.47
CA ASP A 6 11.85 1.16 2.86
C ASP A 6 10.98 1.07 1.59
N VAL A 7 10.23 2.13 1.30
CA VAL A 7 9.41 2.24 0.09
C VAL A 7 10.28 2.36 -1.17
N GLN A 8 9.81 1.81 -2.30
CA GLN A 8 10.53 1.98 -3.56
C GLN A 8 10.29 3.37 -4.15
N VAL A 9 11.28 4.26 -4.04
CA VAL A 9 11.20 5.60 -4.60
C VAL A 9 11.60 5.60 -6.06
N ILE A 10 10.74 6.14 -6.92
CA ILE A 10 10.93 6.20 -8.37
C ILE A 10 10.74 7.65 -8.82
N GLU A 11 11.80 8.26 -9.33
CA GLU A 11 11.72 9.61 -9.88
C GLU A 11 11.28 9.55 -11.34
N LYS A 12 10.07 10.04 -11.64
CA LYS A 12 9.51 9.93 -12.98
C LYS A 12 10.09 10.94 -13.97
N ASN A 13 10.39 12.13 -13.50
CA ASN A 13 10.91 13.25 -14.30
C ASN A 13 12.10 13.89 -13.59
N THR A 14 12.98 14.57 -14.33
CA THR A 14 14.10 15.33 -13.77
C THR A 14 13.64 16.73 -13.33
N GLY A 15 14.01 17.18 -12.13
CA GLY A 15 13.66 18.49 -11.57
C GLY A 15 13.35 18.43 -10.07
N GLU A 16 12.90 19.53 -9.47
CA GLU A 16 12.55 19.59 -8.05
C GLU A 16 11.41 18.62 -7.71
N LYS A 17 11.56 17.87 -6.61
CA LYS A 17 10.58 16.91 -6.11
C LYS A 17 10.03 17.39 -4.79
N ILE A 18 8.80 17.00 -4.51
CA ILE A 18 8.20 17.22 -3.20
C ILE A 18 9.00 16.48 -2.13
N GLN A 19 9.21 17.14 -0.99
CA GLN A 19 9.81 16.49 0.17
C GLN A 19 8.86 15.42 0.71
N TRP A 20 9.41 14.28 1.06
CA TRP A 20 8.64 13.18 1.63
C TRP A 20 9.44 12.47 2.72
N GLU A 21 8.72 11.86 3.65
CA GLU A 21 9.27 11.09 4.74
C GLU A 21 8.46 9.80 4.94
N GLN A 22 9.13 8.70 5.25
CA GLN A 22 8.49 7.45 5.64
C GLN A 22 8.58 7.24 7.16
N ASP A 23 7.42 7.16 7.80
CA ASP A 23 7.27 6.72 9.18
C ASP A 23 6.57 5.35 9.22
N GLY A 24 7.36 4.28 9.15
CA GLY A 24 6.87 2.92 9.11
C GLY A 24 5.94 2.66 7.91
N TYR A 25 4.62 2.72 8.13
CA TYR A 25 3.57 2.53 7.11
C TYR A 25 2.85 3.83 6.72
N ARG A 26 3.40 4.98 7.13
CA ARG A 26 2.88 6.31 6.80
C ARG A 26 3.90 7.01 5.92
N LEU A 27 3.42 7.64 4.86
CA LEU A 27 4.20 8.52 4.00
C LEU A 27 3.69 9.93 4.23
N SER A 28 4.56 10.82 4.68
CA SER A 28 4.27 12.24 4.89
C SER A 28 4.93 13.06 3.78
N PHE A 29 4.25 14.09 3.30
CA PHE A 29 4.70 14.97 2.22
C PHE A 29 4.66 16.42 2.67
N ASP A 30 5.64 17.20 2.22
CA ASP A 30 5.76 18.64 2.48
C ASP A 30 5.64 18.97 3.98
N ASP A 31 6.60 18.50 4.79
CA ASP A 31 6.64 18.73 6.24
C ASP A 31 5.34 18.32 6.98
N ASP A 32 4.81 17.14 6.66
CA ASP A 32 3.54 16.60 7.19
C ASP A 32 2.26 17.35 6.76
N ALA A 33 2.34 18.24 5.76
CA ALA A 33 1.15 18.85 5.16
C ALA A 33 0.15 17.80 4.65
N LEU A 34 0.64 16.69 4.10
CA LEU A 34 -0.17 15.53 3.77
C LEU A 34 0.48 14.23 4.24
N SER A 35 -0.17 13.53 5.17
CA SER A 35 0.24 12.19 5.58
C SER A 35 -0.75 11.12 5.13
N VAL A 36 -0.24 10.08 4.48
CA VAL A 36 -1.02 8.97 3.93
C VAL A 36 -0.56 7.67 4.57
N LYS A 37 -1.49 6.96 5.22
CA LYS A 37 -1.22 5.66 5.81
C LYS A 37 -1.55 4.54 4.83
N VAL A 38 -0.54 3.97 4.17
CA VAL A 38 -0.74 2.98 3.09
C VAL A 38 -1.47 1.71 3.54
N THR A 39 -1.27 1.29 4.79
CA THR A 39 -1.97 0.12 5.37
C THR A 39 -3.49 0.30 5.45
N LYS A 40 -4.01 1.53 5.46
CA LYS A 40 -5.44 1.80 5.43
C LYS A 40 -6.05 1.56 4.04
N TYR A 41 -5.24 1.72 2.99
CA TYR A 41 -5.65 1.58 1.60
C TYR A 41 -5.33 0.20 1.02
N GLN A 42 -4.48 -0.59 1.70
CA GLN A 42 -4.19 -1.97 1.30
C GLN A 42 -5.45 -2.84 1.44
N GLY A 43 -6.04 -3.20 0.31
CA GLY A 43 -7.12 -4.17 0.20
C GLY A 43 -6.66 -5.49 -0.42
N ASP A 44 -7.60 -6.32 -0.85
CA ASP A 44 -7.33 -7.54 -1.61
C ASP A 44 -6.80 -7.28 -3.02
N GLU A 45 -6.90 -6.05 -3.50
CA GLU A 45 -6.42 -5.61 -4.81
C GLU A 45 -5.37 -4.50 -4.66
N ALA A 46 -4.47 -4.40 -5.64
CA ALA A 46 -3.51 -3.31 -5.69
C ALA A 46 -4.25 -1.98 -5.82
N ARG A 47 -3.76 -0.97 -5.08
CA ARG A 47 -4.36 0.36 -5.03
C ARG A 47 -3.31 1.40 -5.34
N THR A 48 -3.66 2.33 -6.22
CA THR A 48 -2.82 3.49 -6.53
C THR A 48 -3.44 4.72 -5.89
N LEU A 49 -2.64 5.46 -5.13
CA LEU A 49 -3.02 6.73 -4.53
C LEU A 49 -2.21 7.82 -5.20
N ASP A 50 -2.89 8.68 -5.93
CA ASP A 50 -2.28 9.86 -6.52
C ASP A 50 -2.25 11.00 -5.49
N VAL A 51 -1.19 11.79 -5.51
CA VAL A 51 -1.06 13.02 -4.74
C VAL A 51 -0.91 14.17 -5.71
N CYS A 52 -1.85 15.11 -5.65
CA CYS A 52 -1.85 16.33 -6.44
C CYS A 52 -1.69 17.55 -5.56
N MET A 53 -1.02 18.57 -6.08
CA MET A 53 -0.92 19.90 -5.46
C MET A 53 -1.86 20.86 -6.21
N ASP A 54 -2.69 21.58 -5.47
CA ASP A 54 -3.53 22.65 -6.01
C ASP A 54 -2.72 23.92 -6.26
N ARG A 55 -3.29 24.90 -6.97
CA ARG A 55 -2.67 26.22 -7.19
C ARG A 55 -2.39 26.98 -5.89
N GLY A 56 -3.12 26.67 -4.81
CA GLY A 56 -2.88 27.22 -3.48
C GLY A 56 -1.64 26.69 -2.77
N GLY A 57 -1.00 25.62 -3.29
CA GLY A 57 0.07 24.90 -2.60
C GLY A 57 -0.43 23.78 -1.68
N ASP A 58 -1.75 23.65 -1.51
CA ASP A 58 -2.34 22.55 -0.72
C ASP A 58 -2.22 21.21 -1.45
N LEU A 59 -1.81 20.19 -0.68
CA LEU A 59 -1.73 18.81 -1.14
C LEU A 59 -3.05 18.07 -0.95
N MET A 60 -3.42 17.29 -1.95
CA MET A 60 -4.64 16.50 -1.94
C MET A 60 -4.36 15.09 -2.44
N LEU A 61 -5.00 14.12 -1.80
CA LEU A 61 -5.00 12.73 -2.26
C LEU A 61 -6.11 12.54 -3.29
N GLY A 62 -5.72 12.09 -4.49
CA GLY A 62 -6.59 11.84 -5.63
C GLY A 62 -6.19 12.67 -6.84
N THR A 63 -6.82 12.35 -7.96
CA THR A 63 -6.59 13.02 -9.24
C THR A 63 -7.62 14.12 -9.42
N GLN A 64 -7.18 15.38 -9.44
CA GLN A 64 -8.06 16.53 -9.65
C GLN A 64 -7.73 17.25 -10.97
N PRO A 65 -8.74 17.58 -11.81
CA PRO A 65 -8.51 18.36 -13.01
C PRO A 65 -7.91 19.72 -12.68
N GLY A 66 -6.70 19.97 -13.19
CA GLY A 66 -5.97 21.22 -12.98
C GLY A 66 -5.01 21.22 -11.78
N GLY A 67 -4.98 20.14 -10.98
CA GLY A 67 -3.94 19.91 -9.98
C GLY A 67 -2.65 19.40 -10.63
N ARG A 68 -1.49 19.77 -10.06
CA ARG A 68 -0.19 19.25 -10.48
C ARG A 68 0.05 17.91 -9.81
N TYR A 69 0.43 16.89 -10.56
CA TYR A 69 0.84 15.61 -9.97
C TYR A 69 2.20 15.80 -9.31
N VAL A 70 2.29 15.48 -8.02
CA VAL A 70 3.53 15.62 -7.24
C VAL A 70 4.07 14.27 -6.79
N ALA A 71 3.19 13.33 -6.46
CA ALA A 71 3.57 11.97 -6.11
C ALA A 71 2.45 10.98 -6.46
N GLN A 72 2.81 9.71 -6.57
CA GLN A 72 1.88 8.59 -6.74
C GLN A 72 2.40 7.41 -5.92
N ILE A 73 1.52 6.79 -5.14
CA ILE A 73 1.83 5.67 -4.26
C ILE A 73 1.13 4.44 -4.79
N GLU A 74 1.86 3.46 -5.29
CA GLU A 74 1.32 2.16 -5.67
C GLU A 74 1.44 1.20 -4.49
N ILE A 75 0.30 0.72 -4.00
CA ILE A 75 0.19 -0.20 -2.87
C ILE A 75 -0.18 -1.58 -3.42
N PRO A 76 0.59 -2.63 -3.13
CA PRO A 76 0.28 -3.97 -3.59
C PRO A 76 -0.97 -4.54 -2.89
N ALA A 77 -1.56 -5.57 -3.50
CA ALA A 77 -2.63 -6.34 -2.88
C ALA A 77 -2.15 -7.03 -1.59
N ALA A 78 -3.05 -7.19 -0.63
CA ALA A 78 -2.79 -7.99 0.55
C ALA A 78 -2.58 -9.46 0.17
N THR A 79 -1.47 -10.04 0.63
CA THR A 79 -1.20 -11.46 0.47
C THR A 79 -1.71 -12.22 1.68
N TYR A 80 -2.18 -13.44 1.44
CA TYR A 80 -2.66 -14.35 2.48
C TYR A 80 -1.85 -15.63 2.40
N THR A 81 -1.26 -16.03 3.52
CA THR A 81 -0.69 -17.36 3.64
C THR A 81 -1.81 -18.33 4.01
N GLU A 82 -2.07 -19.27 3.12
CA GLU A 82 -3.03 -20.35 3.33
C GLU A 82 -2.29 -21.51 3.99
N THR A 83 -2.64 -21.81 5.24
CA THR A 83 -2.06 -22.94 5.96
C THR A 83 -3.07 -24.09 5.95
N PRO A 84 -2.73 -25.25 5.37
CA PRO A 84 -3.62 -26.40 5.40
C PRO A 84 -3.69 -26.89 6.86
N ILE A 85 -4.88 -26.88 7.45
CA ILE A 85 -5.08 -27.57 8.72
C ILE A 85 -5.33 -29.04 8.43
N GLU A 86 -4.53 -29.90 9.05
CA GLU A 86 -4.74 -31.33 8.99
C GLU A 86 -6.15 -31.63 9.53
N PRO A 87 -6.97 -32.41 8.79
CA PRO A 87 -8.27 -32.80 9.31
C PRO A 87 -8.04 -33.56 10.61
N GLN A 88 -8.69 -33.14 11.70
CA GLN A 88 -8.68 -33.92 12.93
C GLN A 88 -9.21 -35.32 12.60
N GLU A 89 -8.35 -36.34 12.75
CA GLU A 89 -8.75 -37.74 12.63
C GLU A 89 -9.91 -38.00 13.60
N GLY A 90 -11.14 -38.03 13.09
CA GLY A 90 -12.34 -38.26 13.90
C GLY A 90 -13.62 -37.53 13.50
N ALA A 91 -13.63 -36.69 12.46
CA ALA A 91 -14.86 -36.01 12.02
C ALA A 91 -15.57 -36.75 10.87
N ASP A 92 -16.44 -37.66 11.29
CA ASP A 92 -17.72 -38.08 10.70
C ASP A 92 -17.75 -38.88 9.38
N GLU A 93 -18.29 -40.09 9.52
CA GLU A 93 -18.58 -41.12 8.53
C GLU A 93 -19.82 -40.77 7.68
N SER A 94 -19.89 -39.53 7.15
CA SER A 94 -21.06 -39.06 6.40
C SER A 94 -20.67 -38.20 5.19
N GLY A 95 -20.38 -38.89 4.09
CA GLY A 95 -20.94 -38.59 2.75
C GLY A 95 -20.80 -37.21 2.09
N ASP A 96 -20.13 -36.19 2.66
CA ASP A 96 -20.01 -34.87 2.03
C ASP A 96 -18.54 -34.46 1.85
N THR A 97 -18.05 -34.77 0.64
CA THR A 97 -16.89 -34.20 -0.06
C THR A 97 -15.99 -33.24 0.74
N ASN A 98 -14.92 -33.79 1.33
CA ASN A 98 -13.57 -33.21 1.43
C ASN A 98 -13.46 -31.67 1.32
N ARG A 99 -14.07 -30.92 2.27
CA ARG A 99 -13.71 -29.52 2.47
C ARG A 99 -12.46 -29.47 3.32
N GLN A 100 -11.28 -29.52 2.68
CA GLN A 100 -10.05 -29.09 3.33
C GLN A 100 -10.31 -27.69 3.90
N THR A 101 -10.32 -27.58 5.22
CA THR A 101 -10.43 -26.28 5.87
C THR A 101 -9.05 -25.66 5.74
N VAL A 102 -8.96 -24.45 5.20
CA VAL A 102 -7.69 -23.71 5.08
C VAL A 102 -7.77 -22.49 5.97
N GLU A 103 -6.77 -22.27 6.82
CA GLU A 103 -6.67 -21.03 7.58
C GLU A 103 -5.96 -19.98 6.73
N ARG A 104 -6.62 -18.84 6.49
CA ARG A 104 -6.06 -17.72 5.73
C ARG A 104 -5.57 -16.66 6.70
N THR A 105 -4.25 -16.58 6.90
CA THR A 105 -3.64 -15.53 7.70
C THR A 105 -3.25 -14.37 6.78
N LYS A 106 -3.65 -13.13 7.11
CA LYS A 106 -3.26 -11.93 6.36
C LYS A 106 -1.79 -11.61 6.65
N ASN A 107 -0.97 -11.53 5.61
CA ASN A 107 0.43 -11.19 5.75
C ASN A 107 0.58 -9.67 5.98
N PRO A 108 1.60 -9.23 6.75
CA PRO A 108 1.89 -7.81 6.90
C PRO A 108 2.24 -7.20 5.53
N LEU A 109 1.85 -5.95 5.32
CA LEU A 109 2.24 -5.18 4.13
C LEU A 109 3.76 -5.08 4.06
N ASP A 110 4.34 -5.44 2.94
CA ASP A 110 5.74 -5.15 2.67
C ASP A 110 5.86 -3.77 2.02
N MET A 111 6.52 -2.85 2.73
CA MET A 111 6.78 -1.50 2.21
C MET A 111 7.75 -1.51 1.03
N ALA A 112 8.62 -2.52 0.89
CA ALA A 112 9.49 -2.65 -0.29
C ALA A 112 8.74 -3.00 -1.56
N GLU A 113 7.49 -3.47 -1.46
CA GLU A 113 6.62 -3.65 -2.62
C GLU A 113 5.79 -2.41 -2.93
N VAL A 114 5.68 -1.46 -1.98
CA VAL A 114 5.06 -0.17 -2.20
C VAL A 114 5.99 0.68 -3.07
N LYS A 115 5.46 1.30 -4.11
CA LYS A 115 6.22 2.21 -4.97
C LYS A 115 5.75 3.64 -4.77
N LEU A 116 6.68 4.52 -4.45
CA LEU A 116 6.49 5.94 -4.38
C LEU A 116 7.09 6.60 -5.62
N ILE A 117 6.24 6.94 -6.58
CA ILE A 117 6.62 7.61 -7.81
C ILE A 117 6.53 9.13 -7.58
N LEU A 118 7.66 9.82 -7.63
CA LEU A 118 7.74 11.27 -7.46
C LEU A 118 7.77 11.98 -8.82
N TRP A 119 6.95 13.02 -8.93
CA TRP A 119 6.83 13.86 -10.11
C TRP A 119 7.47 15.22 -9.86
N SER A 120 7.97 15.83 -10.93
CA SER A 120 8.57 17.16 -10.84
C SER A 120 7.49 18.21 -10.55
N ILE A 121 7.76 19.09 -9.59
CA ILE A 121 6.84 20.20 -9.23
C ILE A 121 7.13 21.50 -9.99
N GLU A 122 8.28 21.54 -10.70
CA GLU A 122 8.69 22.61 -11.64
C GLU A 122 7.82 22.69 -12.90
#